data_AF-A0A418ASI6-F1
#
_entry.id   AF-A0A418ASI6-F1
#
_cell.length_a   1.000
_cell.length_b   1.000
_cell.length_c   1.000
_cell.angle_alpha   90.00
_cell.angle_beta   90.00
_cell.angle_gamma   90.00
#
_symmetry.space_group_name_H-M   'P 1'
#
loop_
_entity.id
_entity.type
_entity.pdbx_description
1 polymer ?
#
loop_
_entity_poly.entity_id
_entity_poly.type
_entity_poly.pdbx_seq_one_letter_code
_entity_poly.pdbx_strand_id
1 'polypeptide(L)'
;MFRVRLATKEYCVALPPNGDATARYVKQYLVDNDEDLQVSPTQLRLMVKGKILADGDIVDASQTVAAPALVHILPSQHEIEAMHAREAEAKRIHDISHNAEWDDMAVAMGGERVQQVHTAIHQLRTALLATASAPQTVATMQTLLANILSHPSDAKYKSFRKDNPRIARTIGSVAAAHDFLQSVGFEQGTSASAVFLCSPPHLTPLVDSMLSRCDALDIAAT
;
A
#
# COMPACT_ATOMS: atom_id res chain seq x y z
N MET A 1 32.15 13.04 -37.65
CA MET A 1 30.84 12.40 -37.40
C MET A 1 30.78 11.98 -35.95
N PHE A 2 29.61 12.07 -35.32
CA PHE A 2 29.37 11.69 -33.93
C PHE A 2 29.04 10.19 -33.86
N ARG A 3 29.82 9.42 -33.11
CA ARG A 3 29.70 7.96 -33.04
C ARG A 3 28.82 7.56 -31.86
N VAL A 4 27.84 6.71 -32.11
CA VAL A 4 26.85 6.28 -31.12
C VAL A 4 26.67 4.78 -31.19
N ARG A 5 26.65 4.11 -30.04
CA ARG A 5 26.41 2.67 -29.93
C ARG A 5 25.09 2.42 -29.19
N LEU A 6 24.20 1.72 -29.86
CA LEU A 6 22.93 1.23 -29.33
C LEU A 6 23.01 -0.29 -29.31
N ALA A 7 23.00 -0.89 -28.11
CA ALA A 7 23.26 -2.31 -27.92
C ALA A 7 24.55 -2.77 -28.65
N THR A 8 24.43 -3.54 -29.73
CA THR A 8 25.54 -4.04 -30.56
C THR A 8 25.72 -3.26 -31.87
N LYS A 9 24.81 -2.36 -32.22
CA LYS A 9 24.85 -1.55 -33.45
C LYS A 9 25.57 -0.23 -33.19
N GLU A 10 26.44 0.20 -34.12
CA GLU A 10 27.10 1.50 -34.07
C GLU A 10 26.64 2.39 -35.24
N TYR A 11 26.30 3.63 -34.92
CA TYR A 11 25.77 4.64 -35.83
C TYR A 11 26.71 5.84 -35.91
N CYS A 12 26.91 6.36 -37.13
CA CYS A 12 27.67 7.57 -37.39
C CYS A 12 26.72 8.70 -37.77
N VAL A 13 26.48 9.61 -36.81
CA VAL A 13 25.52 10.71 -36.97
C VAL A 13 26.27 11.97 -37.39
N ALA A 14 25.82 12.62 -38.47
CA ALA A 14 26.29 13.95 -38.83
C ALA A 14 25.52 14.99 -38.00
N LEU A 15 26.19 15.64 -37.04
CA LEU A 15 25.53 16.64 -36.20
C LEU A 15 25.20 17.91 -37.02
N PRO A 16 24.04 18.54 -36.76
CA PRO A 16 23.65 19.75 -37.46
C PRO A 16 24.61 20.92 -37.12
N PRO A 17 24.90 21.81 -38.08
CA PRO A 17 25.86 22.90 -37.90
C PRO A 17 25.39 24.01 -36.95
N ASN A 18 24.10 24.07 -36.62
CA ASN A 18 23.47 25.21 -35.93
C ASN A 18 23.48 25.13 -34.38
N GLY A 19 24.25 24.22 -33.78
CA GLY A 19 24.28 24.10 -32.32
C GLY A 19 22.97 23.61 -31.71
N ASP A 20 22.13 22.93 -32.49
CA ASP A 20 20.94 22.26 -31.96
C ASP A 20 21.35 21.19 -30.94
N ALA A 21 20.48 20.98 -29.96
CA ALA A 21 20.77 20.10 -28.86
C ALA A 21 21.08 18.67 -29.33
N THR A 22 22.33 18.26 -29.13
CA THR A 22 22.94 17.07 -29.69
C THR A 22 22.18 15.82 -29.27
N ALA A 23 21.77 15.75 -28.00
CA ALA A 23 21.03 14.61 -27.49
C ALA A 23 19.67 14.44 -28.18
N ARG A 24 18.90 15.52 -28.35
CA ARG A 24 17.60 15.48 -29.02
C ARG A 24 17.73 15.02 -30.47
N TYR A 25 18.69 15.60 -31.20
CA TYR A 25 18.92 15.26 -32.60
C TYR A 25 19.33 13.79 -32.79
N VAL A 26 20.32 13.34 -32.01
CA VAL A 26 20.81 11.95 -32.08
C VAL A 26 19.71 10.94 -31.75
N LYS A 27 18.89 11.22 -30.73
CA LYS A 27 17.77 10.34 -30.36
C LYS A 27 16.74 10.24 -31.48
N GLN A 28 16.36 11.37 -32.09
CA GLN A 28 15.42 11.38 -33.21
C GLN A 28 16.00 10.64 -34.42
N TYR A 29 17.26 10.89 -34.75
CA TYR A 29 17.95 10.22 -35.85
C TYR A 29 17.93 8.70 -35.70
N LEU A 30 18.19 8.18 -34.49
CA LEU A 30 18.18 6.73 -34.25
C LEU A 30 16.78 6.14 -34.44
N VAL A 31 15.73 6.82 -33.96
CA VAL A 31 14.34 6.35 -34.15
C VAL A 31 13.94 6.37 -35.62
N ASP A 32 14.36 7.39 -36.37
CA ASP A 32 14.00 7.51 -37.79
C ASP A 32 14.79 6.57 -38.72
N ASN A 33 15.99 6.11 -38.31
CA ASN A 33 16.90 5.34 -39.16
C ASN A 33 17.08 3.87 -38.73
N ASP A 34 16.61 3.48 -37.54
CA ASP A 34 16.63 2.08 -37.08
C ASP A 34 15.19 1.56 -37.04
N GLU A 35 14.76 0.87 -38.11
CA GLU A 35 13.39 0.33 -38.23
C GLU A 35 13.06 -0.70 -37.14
N ASP A 36 14.07 -1.34 -36.55
CA ASP A 36 13.90 -2.27 -35.43
C ASP A 36 13.65 -1.55 -34.09
N LEU A 37 13.92 -0.23 -34.02
CA LEU A 37 13.87 0.56 -32.80
C LEU A 37 12.47 1.13 -32.57
N GLN A 38 11.54 0.29 -32.10
CA GLN A 38 10.16 0.66 -31.79
C GLN A 38 10.02 1.36 -30.43
N VAL A 39 10.77 2.44 -30.19
CA VAL A 39 10.71 3.21 -28.95
C VAL A 39 10.66 4.71 -29.21
N SER A 40 10.05 5.46 -28.29
CA SER A 40 10.03 6.91 -28.35
C SER A 40 11.43 7.51 -28.07
N PRO A 41 11.79 8.66 -28.67
CA PRO A 41 13.00 9.40 -28.31
C PRO A 41 13.12 9.70 -26.81
N THR A 42 11.99 9.83 -26.10
CA THR A 42 11.97 10.07 -24.64
C THR A 42 12.43 8.87 -23.82
N GLN A 43 12.32 7.66 -24.38
CA GLN A 43 12.84 6.42 -23.77
C GLN A 43 14.35 6.26 -23.96
N LEU A 44 14.97 7.05 -24.84
CA LEU A 44 16.40 6.97 -25.10
C LEU A 44 17.18 7.89 -24.16
N ARG A 45 18.20 7.33 -23.49
CA ARG A 45 19.20 8.08 -22.72
C ARG A 45 20.53 8.01 -23.44
N LEU A 46 21.00 9.18 -23.92
CA LEU A 46 22.31 9.31 -24.55
C LEU A 46 23.36 9.59 -23.46
N MET A 47 24.44 8.82 -23.47
CA MET A 47 25.55 8.95 -22.54
C MET A 47 26.86 9.17 -23.28
N VAL A 48 27.61 10.19 -22.87
CA VAL A 48 28.95 10.48 -23.40
C VAL A 48 29.93 10.48 -22.23
N LYS A 49 30.97 9.63 -22.30
CA LYS A 49 32.00 9.49 -21.25
C LYS A 49 31.41 9.30 -19.84
N GLY A 50 30.34 8.51 -19.72
CA GLY A 50 29.66 8.21 -18.45
C GLY A 50 28.69 9.29 -17.95
N LYS A 51 28.52 10.40 -18.68
CA LYS A 51 27.53 11.44 -18.36
C LYS A 51 26.30 11.30 -19.24
N ILE A 52 25.12 11.29 -18.60
CA ILE A 52 23.83 11.35 -19.30
C ILE A 52 23.63 12.77 -19.80
N LEU A 53 23.35 12.91 -21.10
CA LEU A 53 23.05 14.19 -21.73
C LEU A 53 21.56 14.49 -21.65
N ALA A 54 21.24 15.72 -21.24
CA ALA A 54 19.90 16.28 -21.33
C ALA A 54 19.57 16.67 -22.77
N ASP A 55 18.28 16.78 -23.09
CA ASP A 55 17.81 17.10 -24.44
C ASP A 55 18.19 18.51 -24.91
N GLY A 56 18.76 19.35 -24.05
CA GLY A 56 19.29 20.69 -24.36
C GLY A 56 20.81 20.74 -24.48
N ASP A 57 21.51 19.65 -24.15
CA ASP A 57 22.98 19.66 -24.11
C ASP A 57 23.57 19.65 -25.52
N ILE A 58 24.59 20.48 -25.71
CA ILE A 58 25.34 20.60 -26.96
C ILE A 58 26.71 19.98 -26.73
N VAL A 59 27.07 19.01 -27.57
CA VAL A 59 28.32 18.26 -27.46
C VAL A 59 28.97 18.15 -28.84
N ASP A 60 30.28 18.42 -28.88
CA ASP A 60 31.06 18.33 -30.11
C ASP A 60 31.32 16.87 -30.53
N ALA A 61 31.36 16.61 -31.84
CA ALA A 61 31.68 15.30 -32.42
C ALA A 61 33.02 14.70 -31.95
N SER A 62 34.00 15.54 -31.65
CA SER A 62 35.31 15.18 -31.10
C SER A 62 35.22 14.36 -29.80
N GLN A 63 34.16 14.54 -29.00
CA GLN A 63 33.97 13.85 -27.73
C GLN A 63 33.72 12.34 -27.91
N THR A 64 33.29 11.91 -29.10
CA THR A 64 32.97 10.50 -29.43
C THR A 64 34.02 9.82 -30.30
N VAL A 65 35.12 10.51 -30.63
CA VAL A 65 36.19 9.98 -31.49
C VAL A 65 36.93 8.83 -30.80
N ALA A 66 37.31 9.04 -29.53
CA ALA A 66 38.04 8.05 -28.75
C ALA A 66 37.16 6.88 -28.28
N ALA A 67 35.88 7.14 -27.97
CA ALA A 67 34.91 6.13 -27.57
C ALA A 67 33.49 6.56 -28.01
N PRO A 68 32.67 5.64 -28.56
CA PRO A 68 31.32 5.98 -29.00
C PRO A 68 30.41 6.34 -27.81
N ALA A 69 29.46 7.25 -28.03
CA ALA A 69 28.40 7.52 -27.08
C ALA A 69 27.52 6.28 -26.89
N LEU A 70 27.00 6.04 -25.69
CA LEU A 70 26.14 4.88 -25.41
C LEU A 70 24.69 5.34 -25.35
N VAL A 71 23.78 4.55 -25.92
CA VAL A 71 22.33 4.76 -25.79
C VAL A 71 21.72 3.64 -24.98
N HIS A 72 21.00 4.03 -23.92
CA HIS A 72 20.24 3.14 -23.07
C HIS A 72 18.74 3.34 -23.33
N ILE A 73 18.01 2.24 -23.51
CA ILE A 73 16.55 2.25 -23.70
C ILE A 73 15.89 2.07 -22.34
N LEU A 74 15.00 3.00 -21.97
CA LEU A 74 14.18 2.92 -20.78
C LEU A 74 12.84 2.25 -21.09
N PRO A 75 12.26 1.53 -20.11
CA PRO A 75 10.91 1.01 -20.25
C PRO A 75 9.92 2.15 -20.51
N SER A 76 8.91 1.86 -21.32
CA SER A 76 7.81 2.79 -21.59
C SER A 76 6.98 3.04 -20.34
N GLN A 77 6.20 4.12 -20.35
CA GLN A 77 5.32 4.43 -19.23
C GLN A 77 4.25 3.35 -19.01
N HIS A 78 3.75 2.76 -20.09
CA HIS A 78 2.82 1.63 -20.03
C HIS A 78 3.47 0.39 -19.40
N GLU A 79 4.73 0.08 -19.69
CA GLU A 79 5.45 -1.03 -19.07
C GLU A 79 5.72 -0.79 -17.57
N ILE A 80 6.03 0.46 -17.19
CA ILE A 80 6.19 0.86 -15.79
C ILE A 80 4.86 0.66 -15.05
N GLU A 81 3.75 1.12 -15.61
CA GLU A 81 2.41 0.96 -15.04
C GLU A 81 2.02 -0.52 -14.92
N ALA A 82 2.28 -1.32 -15.95
CA ALA A 82 2.02 -2.76 -15.93
C ALA A 82 2.86 -3.48 -14.87
N MET A 83 4.13 -3.09 -14.68
CA MET A 83 5.00 -3.64 -13.64
C MET A 83 4.48 -3.29 -12.24
N HIS A 84 4.12 -2.02 -12.01
CA HIS A 84 3.54 -1.57 -10.75
C HIS A 84 2.20 -2.27 -10.45
N ALA A 85 1.36 -2.48 -11.46
CA ALA A 85 0.10 -3.20 -11.30
C ALA A 85 0.33 -4.66 -10.88
N ARG A 86 1.31 -5.34 -11.50
CA ARG A 86 1.71 -6.71 -11.14
C ARG A 86 2.30 -6.78 -9.74
N GLU A 87 3.13 -5.80 -9.36
CA GLU A 87 3.71 -5.73 -8.02
C GLU A 87 2.62 -5.48 -6.95
N ALA A 88 1.67 -4.58 -7.23
CA ALA A 88 0.53 -4.33 -6.35
C ALA A 88 -0.39 -5.55 -6.21
N GLU A 89 -0.58 -6.32 -7.28
CA GLU A 89 -1.32 -7.58 -7.24
C GLU A 89 -0.56 -8.66 -6.45
N ALA A 90 0.73 -8.83 -6.70
CA ALA A 90 1.56 -9.78 -5.96
C ALA A 90 1.59 -9.46 -4.46
N LYS A 91 1.68 -8.17 -4.11
CA LYS A 91 1.60 -7.71 -2.72
C LYS A 91 0.24 -8.04 -2.11
N ARG A 92 -0.86 -7.76 -2.81
CA ARG A 92 -2.22 -8.13 -2.34
C ARG A 92 -2.36 -9.62 -2.09
N ILE A 93 -1.86 -10.46 -2.99
CA ILE A 93 -1.90 -11.92 -2.84
C ILE A 93 -1.06 -12.36 -1.64
N HIS A 94 0.14 -11.82 -1.49
CA HIS A 94 1.02 -12.10 -0.35
C HIS A 94 0.36 -11.72 0.99
N ASP A 95 -0.25 -10.54 1.07
CA ASP A 95 -0.94 -10.06 2.27
C ASP A 95 -2.16 -10.95 2.63
N ILE A 96 -2.92 -11.42 1.63
CA ILE A 96 -4.03 -12.36 1.85
C ILE A 96 -3.51 -13.70 2.39
N SER A 97 -2.48 -14.28 1.76
CA SER A 97 -1.90 -15.55 2.17
C SER A 97 -1.28 -15.47 3.58
N HIS A 98 -0.55 -14.41 3.88
CA HIS A 98 0.03 -14.20 5.20
C HIS A 98 -1.05 -14.11 6.29
N ASN A 99 -2.15 -13.39 6.02
CA ASN A 99 -3.26 -13.28 6.96
C ASN A 99 -3.96 -14.63 7.20
N ALA A 100 -4.08 -15.49 6.19
CA ALA A 100 -4.69 -16.81 6.33
C ALA A 100 -3.83 -17.78 7.17
N GLU A 101 -2.51 -17.79 6.95
CA GLU A 101 -1.58 -18.62 7.73
C GLU A 101 -1.52 -18.20 9.20
N TRP A 102 -1.62 -16.90 9.47
CA TRP A 102 -1.71 -16.40 10.85
C TRP A 102 -3.06 -16.71 11.50
N ASP A 103 -4.17 -16.69 10.76
CA ASP A 103 -5.48 -17.13 11.27
C ASP A 103 -5.41 -18.62 11.66
N ASP A 104 -4.81 -19.48 10.83
CA ASP A 104 -4.61 -20.91 11.14
C ASP A 104 -3.63 -21.14 12.31
N MET A 105 -2.56 -20.34 12.41
CA MET A 105 -1.57 -20.45 13.49
C MET A 105 -2.11 -19.90 14.82
N ALA A 106 -2.99 -18.90 14.81
CA ALA A 106 -3.69 -18.40 15.99
C ALA A 106 -4.73 -19.40 16.49
N VAL A 107 -5.43 -20.10 15.59
CA VAL A 107 -6.30 -21.24 15.92
C VAL A 107 -5.48 -22.38 16.53
N ALA A 108 -4.27 -22.63 16.01
CA ALA A 108 -3.40 -23.71 16.48
C ALA A 108 -2.66 -23.40 17.81
N MET A 109 -2.30 -22.14 18.06
CA MET A 109 -1.54 -21.71 19.25
C MET A 109 -2.41 -21.05 20.34
N GLY A 110 -3.66 -20.74 20.03
CA GLY A 110 -4.57 -20.04 20.92
C GLY A 110 -5.49 -21.00 21.66
N GLY A 111 -5.54 -20.88 23.00
CA GLY A 111 -6.59 -21.54 23.77
C GLY A 111 -7.99 -21.09 23.34
N GLU A 112 -9.04 -21.70 23.90
CA GLU A 112 -10.46 -21.47 23.58
C GLU A 112 -10.84 -20.00 23.33
N ARG A 113 -10.21 -19.07 24.06
CA ARG A 113 -10.46 -17.63 23.97
C ARG A 113 -9.96 -16.97 22.68
N VAL A 114 -8.84 -17.42 22.10
CA VAL A 114 -8.36 -16.89 20.81
C VAL A 114 -9.31 -17.32 19.70
N GLN A 115 -9.77 -18.58 19.75
CA GLN A 115 -10.79 -19.09 18.83
C GLN A 115 -12.10 -18.30 18.92
N GLN A 116 -12.53 -17.95 20.14
CA GLN A 116 -13.72 -17.12 20.38
C GLN A 116 -13.55 -15.73 19.75
N VAL A 117 -12.38 -15.10 19.89
CA VAL A 117 -12.13 -13.78 19.29
C VAL A 117 -12.09 -13.85 17.76
N HIS A 118 -11.41 -14.83 17.16
CA HIS A 118 -11.41 -15.00 15.71
C HIS A 118 -12.82 -15.22 15.15
N THR A 119 -13.60 -16.08 15.80
CA THR A 119 -15.00 -16.32 15.44
C THR A 119 -15.82 -15.04 15.50
N ALA A 120 -15.66 -14.26 16.58
CA ALA A 120 -16.36 -13.00 16.77
C ALA A 120 -15.94 -11.92 15.74
N ILE A 121 -14.65 -11.86 15.36
CA ILE A 121 -14.17 -10.98 14.29
C ILE A 121 -14.82 -11.34 12.95
N HIS A 122 -14.91 -12.62 12.62
CA HIS A 122 -15.56 -13.06 11.38
C HIS A 122 -17.05 -12.69 11.38
N GLN A 123 -17.77 -12.98 12.46
CA GLN A 123 -19.17 -12.61 12.61
C GLN A 123 -19.39 -11.09 12.52
N LEU A 124 -18.51 -10.31 13.16
CA LEU A 124 -18.53 -8.84 13.09
C LEU A 124 -18.33 -8.36 11.67
N ARG A 125 -17.34 -8.89 10.94
CA ARG A 125 -17.08 -8.53 9.54
C ARG A 125 -18.30 -8.80 8.66
N THR A 126 -18.90 -9.98 8.78
CA THR A 126 -20.12 -10.34 8.03
C THR A 126 -21.28 -9.39 8.35
N ALA A 127 -21.48 -9.07 9.63
CA ALA A 127 -22.56 -8.16 10.05
C ALA A 127 -22.35 -6.72 9.55
N LEU A 128 -21.11 -6.22 9.60
CA LEU A 128 -20.76 -4.88 9.15
C LEU A 128 -20.92 -4.71 7.64
N LEU A 129 -20.61 -5.73 6.83
CA LEU A 129 -20.86 -5.68 5.38
C LEU A 129 -22.35 -5.48 5.04
N ALA A 130 -23.26 -5.88 5.93
CA ALA A 130 -24.70 -5.71 5.76
C ALA A 130 -25.24 -4.39 6.36
N THR A 131 -24.41 -3.56 7.01
CA THR A 131 -24.85 -2.34 7.69
C THR A 131 -24.25 -1.07 7.09
N ALA A 132 -25.09 -0.08 6.76
CA ALA A 132 -24.65 1.22 6.26
C ALA A 132 -23.82 2.05 7.27
N SER A 133 -23.91 1.72 8.56
CA SER A 133 -23.14 2.38 9.64
C SER A 133 -21.78 1.73 9.91
N ALA A 134 -21.36 0.76 9.11
CA ALA A 134 -20.08 0.05 9.25
C ALA A 134 -18.87 0.95 9.56
N PRO A 135 -18.58 2.03 8.78
CA PRO A 135 -17.44 2.91 9.06
C PRO A 135 -17.50 3.55 10.45
N GLN A 136 -18.69 4.01 10.85
CA GLN A 136 -18.90 4.68 12.14
C GLN A 136 -18.75 3.70 13.31
N THR A 137 -19.21 2.46 13.13
CA THR A 137 -19.07 1.39 14.12
C THR A 137 -17.62 0.99 14.30
N VAL A 138 -16.88 0.75 13.19
CA VAL A 138 -15.45 0.43 13.24
C VAL A 138 -14.66 1.55 13.89
N ALA A 139 -14.84 2.81 13.47
CA ALA A 139 -14.12 3.95 14.03
C ALA A 139 -14.38 4.13 15.53
N THR A 140 -15.62 3.91 15.98
CA THR A 140 -15.97 3.98 17.41
C THR A 140 -15.30 2.87 18.20
N MET A 141 -15.29 1.64 17.68
CA MET A 141 -14.62 0.51 18.33
C MET A 141 -13.10 0.70 18.39
N GLN A 142 -12.47 1.14 17.29
CA GLN A 142 -11.06 1.49 17.26
C GLN A 142 -10.72 2.55 18.30
N THR A 143 -11.51 3.62 18.39
CA THR A 143 -11.30 4.69 19.38
C THR A 143 -11.37 4.15 20.81
N LEU A 144 -12.35 3.29 21.11
CA LEU A 144 -12.49 2.69 22.45
C LEU A 144 -11.27 1.84 22.80
N LEU A 145 -10.87 0.95 21.90
CA LEU A 145 -9.74 0.05 22.12
C LEU A 145 -8.42 0.83 22.22
N ALA A 146 -8.18 1.78 21.32
CA ALA A 146 -6.99 2.63 21.32
C ALA A 146 -6.86 3.44 22.61
N ASN A 147 -7.96 4.01 23.12
CA ASN A 147 -7.97 4.74 24.39
C ASN A 147 -7.57 3.84 25.57
N ILE A 148 -8.02 2.58 25.59
CA ILE A 148 -7.67 1.65 26.67
C ILE A 148 -6.21 1.23 26.57
N LEU A 149 -5.72 0.93 25.37
CA LEU A 149 -4.32 0.58 25.14
C LEU A 149 -3.37 1.74 25.48
N SER A 150 -3.76 2.98 25.13
CA SER A 150 -2.95 4.18 25.39
C SER A 150 -2.97 4.59 26.86
N HIS A 151 -4.05 4.26 27.59
CA HIS A 151 -4.24 4.63 28.99
C HIS A 151 -4.68 3.44 29.85
N PRO A 152 -3.84 2.38 29.99
CA PRO A 152 -4.22 1.12 30.62
C PRO A 152 -4.48 1.22 32.13
N SER A 153 -4.04 2.30 32.79
CA SER A 153 -4.27 2.53 34.22
C SER A 153 -5.52 3.39 34.50
N ASP A 154 -6.10 4.04 33.49
CA ASP A 154 -7.23 4.93 33.67
C ASP A 154 -8.55 4.15 33.55
N ALA A 155 -9.25 4.02 34.69
CA ALA A 155 -10.51 3.32 34.80
C ALA A 155 -11.62 3.94 33.93
N LYS A 156 -11.52 5.22 33.58
CA LYS A 156 -12.51 5.93 32.76
C LYS A 156 -12.63 5.31 31.37
N TYR A 157 -11.53 4.90 30.75
CA TYR A 157 -11.54 4.33 29.40
C TYR A 157 -11.94 2.86 29.37
N LYS A 158 -11.88 2.17 30.50
CA LYS A 158 -12.29 0.77 30.64
C LYS A 158 -13.79 0.58 30.79
N SER A 159 -14.56 1.66 30.73
CA SER A 159 -16.00 1.64 30.93
C SER A 159 -16.69 2.57 29.95
N PHE A 160 -17.77 2.10 29.32
CA PHE A 160 -18.65 2.98 28.55
C PHE A 160 -20.11 2.59 28.76
N ARG A 161 -21.00 3.58 28.73
CA ARG A 161 -22.44 3.37 28.92
C ARG A 161 -23.13 3.09 27.59
N LYS A 162 -23.98 2.06 27.54
CA LYS A 162 -24.80 1.76 26.36
C LYS A 162 -25.77 2.88 25.97
N ASP A 163 -26.21 3.70 26.93
CA ASP A 163 -27.13 4.82 26.71
C ASP A 163 -26.48 6.04 26.02
N ASN A 164 -25.16 6.04 25.86
CA ASN A 164 -24.47 7.09 25.11
C ASN A 164 -24.98 7.08 23.66
N PRO A 165 -25.55 8.18 23.14
CA PRO A 165 -26.17 8.20 21.81
C PRO A 165 -25.24 7.76 20.67
N ARG A 166 -23.93 8.02 20.80
CA ARG A 166 -22.93 7.58 19.83
C ARG A 166 -22.74 6.07 19.89
N ILE A 167 -22.61 5.51 21.10
CA ILE A 167 -22.45 4.07 21.33
C ILE A 167 -23.72 3.31 20.92
N ALA A 168 -24.90 3.78 21.32
CA ALA A 168 -26.18 3.17 21.01
C ALA A 168 -26.41 3.05 19.49
N ARG A 169 -26.05 4.10 18.74
CA ARG A 169 -26.22 4.14 17.28
C ARG A 169 -25.23 3.25 16.53
N THR A 170 -24.03 3.07 17.07
CA THR A 170 -22.92 2.38 16.38
C THR A 170 -22.76 0.94 16.85
N ILE A 171 -22.33 0.75 18.09
CA ILE A 171 -22.06 -0.56 18.69
C ILE A 171 -23.37 -1.20 19.15
N GLY A 172 -24.28 -0.41 19.72
CA GLY A 172 -25.57 -0.88 20.25
C GLY A 172 -26.53 -1.45 19.20
N SER A 173 -26.37 -1.04 17.93
CA SER A 173 -27.21 -1.47 16.82
C SER A 173 -26.73 -2.75 16.14
N VAL A 174 -25.52 -3.24 16.48
CA VAL A 174 -24.89 -4.40 15.85
C VAL A 174 -24.61 -5.46 16.91
N ALA A 175 -25.42 -6.52 16.94
CA ALA A 175 -25.26 -7.61 17.92
C ALA A 175 -23.85 -8.22 17.90
N ALA A 176 -23.29 -8.46 16.70
CA ALA A 176 -21.94 -8.98 16.54
C ALA A 176 -20.84 -8.05 17.12
N ALA A 177 -21.10 -6.74 17.24
CA ALA A 177 -20.17 -5.82 17.89
C ALA A 177 -20.15 -6.03 19.41
N HIS A 178 -21.27 -6.43 20.01
CA HIS A 178 -21.31 -6.82 21.42
C HIS A 178 -20.58 -8.14 21.67
N ASP A 179 -20.82 -9.16 20.84
CA ASP A 179 -20.18 -10.47 20.96
C ASP A 179 -18.66 -10.35 20.82
N PHE A 180 -18.21 -9.49 19.88
CA PHE A 180 -16.81 -9.15 19.75
C PHE A 180 -16.24 -8.50 21.01
N LEU A 181 -16.88 -7.46 21.56
CA LEU A 181 -16.38 -6.81 22.77
C LEU A 181 -16.32 -7.78 23.96
N GLN A 182 -17.27 -8.71 24.07
CA GLN A 182 -17.23 -9.77 25.08
C GLN A 182 -16.02 -10.69 24.88
N SER A 183 -15.72 -11.10 23.65
CA SER A 183 -14.56 -11.94 23.34
C SER A 183 -13.23 -11.26 23.73
N VAL A 184 -13.15 -9.93 23.56
CA VAL A 184 -11.99 -9.09 23.95
C VAL A 184 -11.90 -8.90 25.47
N GLY A 185 -12.94 -9.25 26.23
CA GLY A 185 -12.96 -9.18 27.69
C GLY A 185 -13.71 -7.98 28.25
N PHE A 186 -14.65 -7.40 27.48
CA PHE A 186 -15.65 -6.50 28.03
C PHE A 186 -16.84 -7.26 28.61
N GLU A 187 -17.16 -7.00 29.88
CA GLU A 187 -18.32 -7.61 30.52
C GLU A 187 -19.50 -6.64 30.60
N GLN A 188 -20.71 -7.11 30.30
CA GLN A 188 -21.92 -6.29 30.42
C GLN A 188 -22.35 -6.20 31.90
N GLY A 189 -22.33 -5.00 32.47
CA GLY A 189 -22.83 -4.76 33.83
C GLY A 189 -24.31 -5.13 34.01
N THR A 190 -24.66 -5.61 35.20
CA THR A 190 -25.98 -6.14 35.59
C THR A 190 -27.08 -5.10 35.81
N SER A 191 -26.75 -3.80 35.83
CA SER A 191 -27.72 -2.71 35.99
C SER A 191 -28.12 -2.10 34.66
N ALA A 192 -29.36 -1.60 34.57
CA ALA A 192 -29.98 -1.02 33.37
C ALA A 192 -29.16 0.07 32.64
N SER A 193 -28.16 0.66 33.29
CA SER A 193 -27.06 1.37 32.62
C SER A 193 -25.95 0.37 32.28
N ALA A 194 -26.13 -0.39 31.21
CA ALA A 194 -25.16 -1.39 30.76
C ALA A 194 -23.78 -0.76 30.51
N VAL A 195 -22.88 -0.92 31.48
CA VAL A 195 -21.49 -0.51 31.42
C VAL A 195 -20.68 -1.71 30.95
N PHE A 196 -19.91 -1.56 29.88
CA PHE A 196 -18.96 -2.58 29.46
C PHE A 196 -17.63 -2.38 30.19
N LEU A 197 -17.23 -3.32 31.06
CA LEU A 197 -15.99 -3.24 31.83
C LEU A 197 -14.89 -4.05 31.17
N CYS A 198 -13.76 -3.41 30.83
CA CYS A 198 -12.61 -4.09 30.26
C CYS A 198 -11.68 -4.64 31.35
N SER A 199 -11.55 -5.97 31.43
CA SER A 199 -10.60 -6.62 32.35
C SER A 199 -9.17 -6.63 31.76
N PRO A 200 -8.13 -6.14 32.48
CA PRO A 200 -6.87 -5.67 31.89
C PRO A 200 -5.86 -6.69 31.30
N PRO A 201 -5.82 -8.01 31.58
CA PRO A 201 -4.62 -8.79 31.22
C PRO A 201 -4.50 -9.25 29.75
N HIS A 202 -5.42 -8.90 28.82
CA HIS A 202 -5.51 -9.62 27.53
C HIS A 202 -5.61 -8.77 26.26
N LEU A 203 -5.52 -7.44 26.35
CA LEU A 203 -5.78 -6.54 25.21
C LEU A 203 -4.63 -6.43 24.19
N THR A 204 -3.39 -6.66 24.58
CA THR A 204 -2.23 -6.16 23.83
C THR A 204 -1.95 -6.86 22.49
N PRO A 205 -1.89 -8.21 22.36
CA PRO A 205 -1.59 -8.82 21.06
C PRO A 205 -2.79 -8.87 20.09
N LEU A 206 -4.03 -8.91 20.60
CA LEU A 206 -5.23 -9.06 19.79
C LEU A 206 -5.71 -7.75 19.18
N VAL A 207 -5.56 -6.64 19.90
CA VAL A 207 -6.00 -5.33 19.42
C VAL A 207 -5.03 -4.75 18.39
N ASP A 208 -3.72 -4.99 18.52
CA ASP A 208 -2.73 -4.59 17.51
C ASP A 208 -2.95 -5.31 16.17
N SER A 209 -3.26 -6.62 16.22
CA SER A 209 -3.68 -7.40 15.04
C SER A 209 -4.96 -6.84 14.43
N MET A 210 -5.92 -6.39 15.25
CA MET A 210 -7.19 -5.87 14.76
C MET A 210 -7.07 -4.47 14.14
N LEU A 211 -6.27 -3.56 14.73
CA LEU A 211 -6.00 -2.24 14.15
C LEU A 211 -5.37 -2.38 12.76
N SER A 212 -4.39 -3.28 12.62
CA SER A 212 -3.78 -3.60 11.33
C SER A 212 -4.76 -4.19 10.31
N ARG A 213 -5.76 -4.97 10.74
CA ARG A 213 -6.76 -5.61 9.85
C ARG A 213 -7.93 -4.69 9.49
N CYS A 214 -8.28 -3.73 10.35
CA CYS A 214 -9.27 -2.71 10.03
C CYS A 214 -8.74 -1.68 9.03
N ASP A 215 -7.45 -1.33 9.11
CA ASP A 215 -6.80 -0.51 8.09
C ASP A 215 -6.77 -1.22 6.71
N ALA A 216 -6.60 -2.54 6.70
CA ALA A 216 -6.65 -3.36 5.48
C ALA A 216 -8.06 -3.56 4.91
N LEU A 217 -9.12 -3.19 5.65
CA LEU A 217 -10.51 -3.42 5.25
C LEU A 217 -11.08 -2.31 4.35
N ASP A 218 -10.38 -1.20 4.13
CA ASP A 218 -10.82 -0.08 3.25
C ASP A 218 -12.26 0.41 3.54
N ILE A 219 -12.76 0.22 4.77
CA ILE A 219 -14.09 0.71 5.19
C ILE A 219 -14.01 2.21 5.56
N ALA A 220 -12.91 2.90 5.26
CA ALA A 220 -12.71 4.32 5.58
C ALA A 220 -13.00 5.29 4.42
N ALA A 221 -13.45 4.80 3.25
CA ALA A 221 -13.69 5.67 2.11
C ALA A 221 -14.99 5.32 1.37
N THR A 222 -16.14 5.53 2.01
CA THR A 222 -17.36 5.97 1.29
C THR A 222 -18.24 6.83 2.19
#